data_AF-A0A6J1V4C5-F1
#
_entry.id   AF-A0A6J1V4C5-F1
#
_cell.length_a   1.000
_cell.length_b   1.000
_cell.length_c   1.000
_cell.angle_alpha   90.00
_cell.angle_beta   90.00
_cell.angle_gamma   90.00
#
_symmetry.space_group_name_H-M   'P 1'
#
loop_
_entity.id
_entity.type
_entity.pdbx_description
1 polymer ?
#
loop_
_entity_poly.entity_id
_entity_poly.type
_entity_poly.pdbx_seq_one_letter_code
_entity_poly.pdbx_strand_id
1 'polypeptide(L)'
;MTFYNATKSLAKMIDSQGDWIPVPSLIDQNNFRPFCLLQKKRKTSWWQSCPFLKTDYQLHHLLLSGNDTSSLVQKDSELFTLEETVDGMLKGDISGITDTEITSAVSISHERSVKMKKIHVPIEDLDSLMKEKKINNEHPFIKQSKKLQRNLYLITASAEAVETTTFGESNKVESSIFHKAYIKLSLEGARDRKKIITIPKGCILAFKAKKLFIGEETVGICYYSTDKTGTFEIQFSSASADFLKDVGMKLKRIGDATKITENTDFNTFVSVWKGNKKNLRREVEEEYVPFSLMSLNLRGKFLTNFVVLMKKSDLLEKLQLQLEQVLEDPEQFRLNMDESEFKDLMDNLQDVKGAIVTELAEATLYFLQALDELTEFQIMLLIESVEKKIVSQQLNLVGGILDKYFWNEKQNFTVEIQQLPEEEWDTTGALIEEISGISVQRSGCTVTGSILPDSSSNLSALYVALFAIDLLSKKSF
;
A
#
# COMPACT_ATOMS: atom_id res chain seq x y z
N MET A 1 1.59 2.68 -20.46
CA MET A 1 0.42 2.24 -19.73
C MET A 1 0.73 0.89 -19.14
N THR A 2 0.45 0.68 -17.87
CA THR A 2 0.29 -0.67 -17.29
C THR A 2 -1.19 -1.03 -17.32
N PHE A 3 -1.52 -2.32 -17.24
CA PHE A 3 -2.93 -2.76 -17.25
C PHE A 3 -3.69 -2.14 -16.07
N TYR A 4 -3.08 -2.14 -14.87
CA TYR A 4 -3.67 -1.55 -13.68
C TYR A 4 -3.98 -0.05 -13.81
N ASN A 5 -3.09 0.74 -14.42
CA ASN A 5 -3.38 2.16 -14.63
C ASN A 5 -4.59 2.35 -15.55
N ALA A 6 -4.76 1.48 -16.54
CA ALA A 6 -5.88 1.56 -17.46
C ALA A 6 -7.20 1.18 -16.77
N THR A 7 -7.21 0.08 -16.02
CA THR A 7 -8.38 -0.33 -15.23
C THR A 7 -8.71 0.69 -14.14
N LYS A 8 -7.72 1.34 -13.53
CA LYS A 8 -7.91 2.43 -12.56
C LYS A 8 -8.61 3.63 -13.17
N SER A 9 -8.21 4.06 -14.38
CA SER A 9 -8.89 5.15 -15.09
C SER A 9 -10.34 4.76 -15.41
N LEU A 10 -10.52 3.56 -15.96
CA LEU A 10 -11.85 3.03 -16.31
C LEU A 10 -12.77 2.92 -15.09
N ALA A 11 -12.29 2.44 -13.94
CA ALA A 11 -13.07 2.37 -12.71
C ALA A 11 -13.56 3.77 -12.27
N LYS A 12 -12.70 4.79 -12.37
CA LYS A 12 -13.09 6.19 -12.11
C LYS A 12 -14.15 6.70 -13.11
N MET A 13 -14.10 6.26 -14.36
CA MET A 13 -15.10 6.61 -15.38
C MET A 13 -16.44 5.89 -15.20
N ILE A 14 -16.39 4.61 -14.82
CA ILE A 14 -17.59 3.81 -14.53
C ILE A 14 -18.38 4.46 -13.40
N ASP A 15 -17.69 4.84 -12.32
CA ASP A 15 -18.33 5.34 -11.11
C ASP A 15 -17.34 6.13 -10.25
N SER A 16 -17.20 7.43 -10.54
CA SER A 16 -16.16 8.27 -9.93
C SER A 16 -16.26 8.39 -8.40
N GLN A 17 -17.44 8.16 -7.83
CA GLN A 17 -17.71 8.19 -6.38
C GLN A 17 -18.17 6.82 -5.85
N GLY A 18 -18.08 5.78 -6.68
CA GLY A 18 -18.59 4.46 -6.35
C GLY A 18 -17.58 3.53 -5.70
N ASP A 19 -17.98 2.27 -5.63
CA ASP A 19 -17.23 1.17 -5.04
C ASP A 19 -16.64 0.21 -6.09
N TRP A 20 -16.53 0.65 -7.35
CA TRP A 20 -15.83 -0.12 -8.39
C TRP A 20 -14.32 -0.09 -8.17
N ILE A 21 -13.72 -1.27 -8.07
CA ILE A 21 -12.31 -1.46 -7.81
C ILE A 21 -11.62 -1.94 -9.11
N PRO A 22 -10.50 -1.34 -9.51
CA PRO A 22 -9.78 -1.75 -10.71
C PRO A 22 -9.11 -3.11 -10.55
N VAL A 23 -9.12 -3.93 -11.61
CA VAL A 23 -8.39 -5.21 -11.64
C VAL A 23 -6.89 -4.96 -11.83
N PRO A 24 -6.02 -5.53 -10.98
CA PRO A 24 -4.57 -5.28 -11.02
C PRO A 24 -3.82 -6.03 -12.12
N SER A 25 -4.28 -7.22 -12.51
CA SER A 25 -3.55 -8.14 -13.38
C SER A 25 -4.41 -8.60 -14.56
N LEU A 26 -3.85 -8.50 -15.77
CA LEU A 26 -4.47 -9.03 -16.99
C LEU A 26 -4.45 -10.57 -16.99
N ILE A 27 -3.44 -11.19 -16.38
CA ILE A 27 -3.26 -12.64 -16.36
C ILE A 27 -4.28 -13.28 -15.42
N ASP A 28 -4.45 -12.69 -14.23
CA ASP A 28 -5.32 -13.22 -13.17
C ASP A 28 -6.75 -12.69 -13.24
N GLN A 29 -7.15 -12.06 -14.34
CA GLN A 29 -8.45 -11.39 -14.47
C GLN A 29 -9.63 -12.33 -14.17
N ASN A 30 -9.48 -13.63 -14.42
CA ASN A 30 -10.53 -14.62 -14.14
C ASN A 30 -10.79 -14.82 -12.63
N ASN A 31 -9.81 -14.56 -11.77
CA ASN A 31 -9.98 -14.59 -10.31
C ASN A 31 -10.78 -13.37 -9.79
N PHE A 32 -11.16 -12.44 -10.67
CA PHE A 32 -11.96 -11.26 -10.33
C PHE A 32 -13.42 -11.35 -10.85
N ARG A 33 -13.89 -12.56 -11.15
CA ARG A 33 -15.28 -12.84 -11.54
C ARG A 33 -16.19 -12.97 -10.32
N PRO A 34 -17.52 -12.83 -10.48
CA PRO A 34 -18.45 -13.02 -9.37
C PRO A 34 -18.28 -14.39 -8.71
N PHE A 35 -18.51 -14.45 -7.39
CA PHE A 35 -18.24 -15.58 -6.49
C PHE A 35 -16.77 -15.91 -6.19
N CYS A 36 -15.79 -15.33 -6.89
CA CYS A 36 -14.40 -15.43 -6.47
C CYS A 36 -14.19 -14.72 -5.12
N LEU A 37 -13.26 -15.27 -4.34
CA LEU A 37 -12.88 -14.73 -3.04
C LEU A 37 -11.61 -13.91 -3.15
N LEU A 38 -11.61 -12.80 -2.44
CA LEU A 38 -10.47 -11.92 -2.25
C LEU A 38 -10.11 -11.90 -0.78
N GLN A 39 -8.83 -11.71 -0.52
CA GLN A 39 -8.32 -11.52 0.80
C GLN A 39 -7.80 -10.09 0.92
N LYS A 40 -7.96 -9.46 2.09
CA LYS A 40 -7.42 -8.14 2.35
C LYS A 40 -6.80 -8.11 3.73
N LYS A 41 -5.56 -7.60 3.78
CA LYS A 41 -4.87 -7.35 5.04
C LYS A 41 -5.67 -6.35 5.87
N ARG A 42 -5.64 -6.50 7.19
CA ARG A 42 -6.17 -5.47 8.09
C ARG A 42 -5.21 -4.28 8.03
N LYS A 43 -5.75 -3.08 7.85
CA LYS A 43 -4.93 -1.86 7.93
C LYS A 43 -4.36 -1.75 9.34
N THR A 44 -3.02 -1.74 9.46
CA THR A 44 -2.35 -1.42 10.73
C THR A 44 -2.10 0.07 10.85
N SER A 45 -2.10 0.79 9.72
CA SER A 45 -2.01 2.25 9.67
C SER A 45 -2.91 2.86 8.60
N TRP A 46 -3.23 4.16 8.73
CA TRP A 46 -4.13 4.86 7.82
C TRP A 46 -3.51 5.11 6.44
N TRP A 47 -2.17 5.29 6.39
CA TRP A 47 -1.38 5.58 5.19
C TRP A 47 -1.09 4.34 4.34
N GLN A 48 -1.28 3.15 4.89
CA GLN A 48 -1.10 1.91 4.15
C GLN A 48 -2.25 1.69 3.18
N SER A 49 -1.89 1.36 1.94
CA SER A 49 -2.80 0.70 1.04
C SER A 49 -2.95 -0.77 1.50
N CYS A 50 -4.17 -1.28 1.43
CA CYS A 50 -4.42 -2.70 1.63
C CYS A 50 -5.17 -3.15 0.39
N PRO A 51 -4.45 -3.47 -0.70
CA PRO A 51 -5.07 -3.94 -1.91
C PRO A 51 -5.75 -5.29 -1.65
N PHE A 52 -6.70 -5.63 -2.51
CA PHE A 52 -7.25 -6.97 -2.52
C PHE A 52 -6.22 -7.92 -3.11
N LEU A 53 -5.88 -8.96 -2.35
CA LEU A 53 -5.12 -10.10 -2.81
C LEU A 53 -6.08 -11.11 -3.41
N LYS A 54 -5.78 -11.58 -4.63
CA LYS A 54 -6.53 -12.65 -5.27
C LYS A 54 -6.39 -13.93 -4.46
N THR A 55 -7.41 -14.79 -4.55
CA THR A 55 -7.31 -16.17 -4.09
C THR A 55 -7.73 -17.09 -5.24
N ASP A 56 -7.34 -18.35 -5.13
CA ASP A 56 -7.78 -19.39 -6.08
C ASP A 56 -9.11 -20.04 -5.64
N TYR A 57 -9.74 -19.51 -4.58
CA TYR A 57 -10.98 -20.02 -4.04
C TYR A 57 -12.19 -19.22 -4.54
N GLN A 58 -13.28 -19.94 -4.80
CA GLN A 58 -14.61 -19.38 -4.95
C GLN A 58 -15.44 -19.75 -3.73
N LEU A 59 -16.54 -19.03 -3.51
CA LEU A 59 -17.42 -19.27 -2.36
C LEU A 59 -17.81 -20.74 -2.23
N HIS A 60 -18.20 -21.40 -3.33
CA HIS A 60 -18.66 -22.78 -3.29
C HIS A 60 -17.59 -23.79 -2.84
N HIS A 61 -16.29 -23.51 -3.02
CA HIS A 61 -15.21 -24.34 -2.49
C HIS A 61 -15.19 -24.35 -0.96
N LEU A 62 -15.72 -23.30 -0.32
CA LEU A 62 -15.74 -23.14 1.13
C LEU A 62 -17.07 -23.58 1.77
N LEU A 63 -18.08 -23.93 0.98
CA LEU A 63 -19.37 -24.38 1.49
C LEU A 63 -19.34 -25.88 1.80
N LEU A 64 -20.10 -26.32 2.80
CA LEU A 64 -20.20 -27.75 3.17
C LEU A 64 -20.89 -28.59 2.08
N SER A 65 -21.83 -28.00 1.34
CA SER A 65 -22.46 -28.61 0.15
C SER A 65 -21.93 -27.88 -1.09
N GLY A 66 -20.86 -28.38 -1.69
CA GLY A 66 -20.19 -27.80 -2.86
C GLY A 66 -21.00 -27.93 -4.14
N ASN A 67 -22.05 -27.12 -4.29
CA ASN A 67 -22.80 -26.99 -5.54
C ASN A 67 -22.22 -25.85 -6.39
N ASP A 68 -22.27 -26.00 -7.71
CA ASP A 68 -21.88 -24.94 -8.64
C ASP A 68 -22.81 -23.72 -8.50
N THR A 69 -22.23 -22.56 -8.20
CA THR A 69 -22.95 -21.27 -8.06
C THR A 69 -22.99 -20.48 -9.38
N SER A 70 -22.42 -21.01 -10.46
CA SER A 70 -22.30 -20.33 -11.75
C SER A 70 -23.65 -19.95 -12.37
N SER A 71 -24.71 -20.71 -12.07
CA SER A 71 -26.07 -20.45 -12.56
C SER A 71 -26.72 -19.21 -11.95
N LEU A 72 -26.21 -18.72 -10.81
CA LEU A 72 -26.72 -17.52 -10.11
C LEU A 72 -26.10 -16.23 -10.67
N VAL A 73 -25.13 -16.32 -11.57
CA VAL A 73 -24.49 -15.15 -12.18
C VAL A 73 -25.32 -14.67 -13.35
N GLN A 74 -26.00 -13.54 -13.16
CA GLN A 74 -26.71 -12.86 -14.24
C GLN A 74 -25.72 -12.15 -15.16
N LYS A 75 -25.82 -12.47 -16.46
CA LYS A 75 -24.97 -11.93 -17.53
C LYS A 75 -25.67 -10.87 -18.38
N ASP A 76 -26.95 -10.64 -18.11
CA ASP A 76 -27.81 -9.71 -18.82
C ASP A 76 -27.69 -8.34 -18.17
N SER A 77 -26.86 -7.48 -18.74
CA SER A 77 -26.83 -6.06 -18.41
C SER A 77 -26.61 -5.25 -19.68
N GLU A 78 -27.08 -4.01 -19.65
CA GLU A 78 -26.91 -3.04 -20.74
C GLU A 78 -25.43 -2.88 -21.11
N LEU A 79 -25.18 -2.67 -22.41
CA LEU A 79 -23.84 -2.50 -22.94
C LEU A 79 -23.43 -1.04 -22.78
N PHE A 80 -22.25 -0.80 -22.20
CA PHE A 80 -21.70 0.53 -21.97
C PHE A 80 -20.47 0.73 -22.84
N THR A 81 -20.37 1.90 -23.48
CA THR A 81 -19.16 2.34 -24.20
C THR A 81 -18.54 3.49 -23.41
N LEU A 82 -17.27 3.36 -23.04
CA LEU A 82 -16.49 4.44 -22.43
C LEU A 82 -15.40 4.88 -23.39
N GLU A 83 -15.28 6.19 -23.59
CA GLU A 83 -14.25 6.81 -24.41
C GLU A 83 -13.54 7.91 -23.60
N GLU A 84 -12.21 7.82 -23.55
CA GLU A 84 -11.31 8.77 -22.92
C GLU A 84 -10.23 9.14 -23.91
N THR A 85 -10.18 10.41 -24.29
CA THR A 85 -9.06 10.98 -25.04
C THR A 85 -8.53 12.16 -24.24
N VAL A 86 -7.27 12.08 -23.85
CA VAL A 86 -6.56 13.12 -23.12
C VAL A 86 -5.31 13.45 -23.89
N ASP A 87 -5.25 14.66 -24.44
CA ASP A 87 -4.05 15.25 -25.03
C ASP A 87 -3.64 16.46 -24.20
N GLY A 88 -2.52 16.35 -23.49
CA GLY A 88 -2.00 17.38 -22.60
C GLY A 88 -0.57 17.77 -22.98
N MET A 89 -0.32 19.08 -23.09
CA MET A 89 1.03 19.62 -23.19
C MET A 89 1.27 20.57 -22.01
N LEU A 90 2.16 20.18 -21.11
CA LEU A 90 2.66 21.03 -20.03
C LEU A 90 3.96 21.68 -20.52
N LYS A 91 3.91 22.99 -20.77
CA LYS A 91 5.10 23.82 -21.00
C LYS A 91 5.37 24.64 -19.75
N GLY A 92 6.50 24.38 -19.10
CA GLY A 92 7.00 25.18 -17.99
C GLY A 92 8.23 25.97 -18.44
N ASP A 93 8.15 27.30 -18.37
CA ASP A 93 9.31 28.17 -18.51
C ASP A 93 10.13 28.15 -17.21
N ILE A 94 11.39 27.73 -17.30
CA ILE A 94 12.37 27.89 -16.24
C ILE A 94 13.17 29.15 -16.57
N SER A 95 12.57 30.33 -16.37
CA SER A 95 13.33 31.58 -16.36
C SER A 95 13.91 31.78 -14.95
N GLY A 96 15.24 31.71 -14.83
CA GLY A 96 15.93 32.23 -13.64
C GLY A 96 17.16 31.49 -13.10
N ILE A 97 17.68 30.42 -13.73
CA ILE A 97 18.82 29.68 -13.14
C ILE A 97 20.07 29.58 -14.06
N THR A 98 19.99 29.92 -15.34
CA THR A 98 21.17 30.09 -16.23
C THR A 98 20.85 31.05 -17.38
N ASP A 99 21.87 31.67 -18.02
CA ASP A 99 21.76 32.55 -19.20
C ASP A 99 21.17 31.89 -20.48
N THR A 100 20.52 30.74 -20.33
CA THR A 100 19.79 30.05 -21.40
C THR A 100 18.41 29.64 -20.87
N GLU A 101 17.36 30.09 -21.58
CA GLU A 101 15.98 29.66 -21.35
C GLU A 101 15.86 28.17 -21.65
N ILE A 102 15.72 27.34 -20.62
CA ILE A 102 15.37 25.93 -20.79
C ILE A 102 13.85 25.83 -20.65
N THR A 103 13.18 25.71 -21.79
CA THR A 103 11.75 25.39 -21.87
C THR A 103 11.58 23.90 -21.59
N SER A 104 11.07 23.55 -20.41
CA SER A 104 10.70 22.17 -20.11
C SER A 104 9.33 21.89 -20.74
N ALA A 105 9.28 20.91 -21.66
CA ALA A 105 8.05 20.52 -22.35
C ALA A 105 7.78 19.04 -22.11
N VAL A 106 6.66 18.75 -21.44
CA VAL A 106 6.15 17.40 -21.23
C VAL A 106 4.86 17.27 -22.02
N SER A 107 4.84 16.37 -23.01
CA SER A 107 3.60 15.99 -23.70
C SER A 107 3.18 14.59 -23.30
N ILE A 108 1.91 14.48 -22.94
CA ILE A 108 1.27 13.25 -22.50
C ILE A 108 0.01 13.10 -23.34
N SER A 109 -0.12 11.96 -24.00
CA SER A 109 -1.35 11.59 -24.69
C SER A 109 -1.81 10.19 -24.34
N HIS A 110 -3.11 10.07 -24.12
CA HIS A 110 -3.79 8.80 -23.86
C HIS A 110 -5.11 8.73 -24.62
N GLU A 111 -5.34 7.61 -25.27
CA GLU A 111 -6.60 7.29 -25.94
C GLU A 111 -7.07 5.91 -25.49
N ARG A 112 -8.32 5.84 -25.01
CA ARG A 112 -8.95 4.63 -24.48
C ARG A 112 -10.40 4.58 -24.92
N SER A 113 -10.78 3.54 -25.64
CA SER A 113 -12.18 3.23 -25.91
C SER A 113 -12.44 1.78 -25.57
N VAL A 114 -13.48 1.51 -24.77
CA VAL A 114 -13.85 0.14 -24.40
C VAL A 114 -15.35 -0.03 -24.30
N LYS A 115 -15.85 -1.11 -24.92
CA LYS A 115 -17.20 -1.61 -24.72
C LYS A 115 -17.19 -2.69 -23.65
N MET A 116 -18.07 -2.56 -22.67
CA MET A 116 -18.16 -3.47 -21.54
C MET A 116 -19.60 -3.78 -21.18
N LYS A 117 -19.78 -4.87 -20.44
CA LYS A 117 -21.03 -5.25 -19.79
C LYS A 117 -20.79 -5.54 -18.32
N LYS A 118 -21.81 -5.32 -17.50
CA LYS A 118 -21.80 -5.74 -16.10
C LYS A 118 -22.24 -7.21 -16.00
N ILE A 119 -21.50 -8.01 -15.25
CA ILE A 119 -21.93 -9.34 -14.79
C ILE A 119 -22.07 -9.28 -13.28
N HIS A 120 -23.14 -9.81 -12.71
CA HIS A 120 -23.38 -9.70 -11.27
C HIS A 120 -24.24 -10.84 -10.73
N VAL A 121 -24.21 -10.99 -9.41
CA VAL A 121 -25.13 -11.85 -8.67
C VAL A 121 -26.27 -10.97 -8.13
N PRO A 122 -27.55 -11.27 -8.44
CA PRO A 122 -28.68 -10.61 -7.81
C PRO A 122 -28.60 -10.74 -6.29
N ILE A 123 -28.98 -9.67 -5.57
CA ILE A 123 -28.84 -9.64 -4.11
C ILE A 123 -29.78 -10.68 -3.48
N GLU A 124 -30.95 -10.90 -4.06
CA GLU A 124 -31.96 -11.86 -3.60
C GLU A 124 -31.44 -13.30 -3.66
N ASP A 125 -30.73 -13.65 -4.74
CA ASP A 125 -30.12 -14.96 -4.93
C ASP A 125 -28.95 -15.16 -3.96
N LEU A 126 -28.15 -14.11 -3.77
CA LEU A 126 -27.01 -14.11 -2.86
C LEU A 126 -27.46 -14.27 -1.40
N ASP A 127 -28.49 -13.54 -0.99
CA ASP A 127 -29.08 -13.62 0.36
C ASP A 127 -29.70 -15.00 0.63
N SER A 128 -30.37 -15.57 -0.38
CA SER A 128 -30.94 -16.91 -0.31
C SER A 128 -29.84 -17.97 -0.17
N LEU A 129 -28.76 -17.85 -0.94
CA LEU A 129 -27.60 -18.72 -0.86
C LEU A 129 -26.94 -18.68 0.54
N MET A 130 -26.75 -17.48 1.10
CA MET A 130 -26.12 -17.31 2.43
C MET A 130 -26.99 -17.84 3.57
N LYS A 131 -28.32 -17.85 3.43
CA LYS A 131 -29.24 -18.44 4.41
C LYS A 131 -29.30 -19.96 4.35
N GLU A 132 -29.21 -20.53 3.15
CA GLU A 132 -29.32 -21.98 2.94
C GLU A 132 -28.00 -22.70 3.26
N LYS A 133 -26.87 -22.09 2.91
CA LYS A 133 -25.57 -22.76 2.91
C LYS A 133 -24.78 -22.48 4.18
N LYS A 134 -24.13 -23.53 4.68
CA LYS A 134 -23.16 -23.44 5.79
C LYS A 134 -21.74 -23.48 5.26
N ILE A 135 -20.85 -22.75 5.92
CA ILE A 135 -19.43 -22.67 5.57
C ILE A 135 -18.63 -23.76 6.31
N ASN A 136 -17.62 -24.30 5.65
CA ASN A 136 -16.70 -25.27 6.23
C ASN A 136 -15.60 -24.55 7.03
N ASN A 137 -15.85 -24.25 8.30
CA ASN A 137 -14.85 -23.61 9.17
C ASN A 137 -13.56 -24.44 9.35
N GLU A 138 -13.60 -25.74 9.08
CA GLU A 138 -12.44 -26.62 9.13
C GLU A 138 -11.56 -26.55 7.87
N HIS A 139 -12.01 -25.83 6.83
CA HIS A 139 -11.27 -25.67 5.58
C HIS A 139 -9.89 -25.01 5.84
N PRO A 140 -8.78 -25.56 5.31
CA PRO A 140 -7.43 -25.05 5.59
C PRO A 140 -7.25 -23.55 5.31
N PHE A 141 -7.80 -23.08 4.19
CA PHE A 141 -7.79 -21.65 3.83
C PHE A 141 -8.53 -20.76 4.84
N ILE A 142 -9.67 -21.21 5.38
CA ILE A 142 -10.43 -20.45 6.39
C ILE A 142 -9.64 -20.40 7.69
N LYS A 143 -9.08 -21.54 8.13
CA LYS A 143 -8.23 -21.61 9.33
C LYS A 143 -7.03 -20.67 9.22
N GLN A 144 -6.32 -20.69 8.09
CA GLN A 144 -5.16 -19.82 7.86
C GLN A 144 -5.57 -18.34 7.79
N SER A 145 -6.71 -18.02 7.15
CA SER A 145 -7.21 -16.65 7.05
C SER A 145 -7.66 -16.11 8.40
N LYS A 146 -8.34 -16.94 9.21
CA LYS A 146 -8.76 -16.62 10.58
C LYS A 146 -7.55 -16.39 11.46
N LYS A 147 -6.57 -17.28 11.35
CA LYS A 147 -5.30 -17.17 12.05
C LYS A 147 -4.65 -15.83 11.75
N LEU A 148 -4.31 -15.54 10.49
CA LEU A 148 -3.67 -14.28 10.06
C LEU A 148 -4.56 -13.02 10.14
N GLN A 149 -5.73 -13.10 10.79
CA GLN A 149 -6.72 -12.03 10.92
C GLN A 149 -7.02 -11.30 9.60
N ARG A 150 -7.08 -12.06 8.50
CA ARG A 150 -7.30 -11.52 7.16
C ARG A 150 -8.79 -11.44 6.86
N ASN A 151 -9.23 -10.29 6.35
CA ASN A 151 -10.61 -10.13 5.94
C ASN A 151 -10.83 -10.82 4.58
N LEU A 152 -11.93 -11.55 4.46
CA LEU A 152 -12.37 -12.18 3.21
C LEU A 152 -13.48 -11.35 2.58
N TYR A 153 -13.43 -11.25 1.26
CA TYR A 153 -14.39 -10.50 0.47
C TYR A 153 -14.87 -11.36 -0.69
N LEU A 154 -16.16 -11.27 -0.96
CA LEU A 154 -16.81 -11.94 -2.07
C LEU A 154 -17.03 -10.94 -3.20
N ILE A 155 -16.63 -11.30 -4.41
CA ILE A 155 -16.94 -10.50 -5.58
C ILE A 155 -18.40 -10.71 -5.96
N THR A 156 -19.16 -9.63 -6.03
CA THR A 156 -20.60 -9.65 -6.33
C THR A 156 -20.91 -9.13 -7.73
N ALA A 157 -20.03 -8.33 -8.32
CA ALA A 157 -20.17 -7.84 -9.67
C ALA A 157 -18.81 -7.59 -10.33
N SER A 158 -18.76 -7.69 -11.64
CA SER A 158 -17.58 -7.44 -12.45
C SER A 158 -17.95 -6.73 -13.76
N ALA A 159 -17.05 -5.91 -14.29
CA ALA A 159 -17.16 -5.27 -15.60
C ALA A 159 -16.31 -6.07 -16.60
N GLU A 160 -16.95 -6.64 -17.62
CA GLU A 160 -16.33 -7.52 -18.61
C GLU A 160 -16.28 -6.84 -19.98
N ALA A 161 -15.11 -6.87 -20.63
CA ALA A 161 -14.93 -6.36 -21.99
C ALA A 161 -15.72 -7.19 -23.01
N VAL A 162 -16.47 -6.54 -23.90
CA VAL A 162 -17.33 -7.22 -24.89
C VAL A 162 -16.59 -7.52 -26.20
N GLU A 163 -15.57 -6.72 -26.51
CA GLU A 163 -14.74 -6.86 -27.69
C GLU A 163 -13.27 -6.63 -27.34
N THR A 164 -12.38 -7.02 -28.25
CA THR A 164 -10.95 -6.76 -28.11
C THR A 164 -10.68 -5.29 -28.43
N THR A 165 -10.04 -4.57 -27.52
CA THR A 165 -9.66 -3.15 -27.70
C THR A 165 -8.20 -2.91 -27.34
N THR A 166 -7.64 -1.81 -27.81
CA THR A 166 -6.26 -1.43 -27.51
C THR A 166 -6.22 -0.08 -26.80
N PHE A 167 -5.43 0.01 -25.73
CA PHE A 167 -5.17 1.26 -25.03
C PHE A 167 -3.77 1.76 -25.35
N GLY A 168 -3.68 3.02 -25.76
CA GLY A 168 -2.42 3.70 -26.07
C GLY A 168 -2.05 4.72 -25.00
N GLU A 169 -0.78 4.72 -24.60
CA GLU A 169 -0.13 5.82 -23.89
C GLU A 169 1.13 6.22 -24.63
N SER A 170 1.31 7.53 -24.86
CA SER A 170 2.58 8.10 -25.26
C SER A 170 2.96 9.25 -24.34
N ASN A 171 4.16 9.14 -23.78
CA ASN A 171 4.77 10.21 -23.00
C ASN A 171 6.06 10.63 -23.71
N LYS A 172 6.16 11.92 -24.03
CA LYS A 172 7.37 12.56 -24.51
C LYS A 172 7.86 13.52 -23.43
N VAL A 173 9.05 13.26 -22.92
CA VAL A 173 9.65 14.04 -21.82
C VAL A 173 10.89 14.72 -22.37
N GLU A 174 10.75 15.98 -22.76
CA GLU A 174 11.88 16.81 -23.14
C GLU A 174 12.38 17.55 -21.87
N SER A 175 13.55 17.16 -21.36
CA SER A 175 14.32 17.86 -20.30
C SER A 175 13.65 18.01 -18.90
N SER A 176 13.37 16.92 -18.20
CA SER A 176 12.93 16.94 -16.78
C SER A 176 14.02 16.49 -15.79
N ILE A 177 13.85 16.77 -14.48
CA ILE A 177 14.73 16.26 -13.42
C ILE A 177 14.85 14.73 -13.42
N PHE A 178 13.80 14.04 -13.88
CA PHE A 178 13.82 12.59 -14.09
C PHE A 178 14.87 12.21 -15.13
N HIS A 179 15.05 12.97 -16.20
CA HIS A 179 16.06 12.68 -17.23
C HIS A 179 17.47 12.62 -16.63
N LYS A 180 17.82 13.58 -15.76
CA LYS A 180 19.11 13.60 -15.05
C LYS A 180 19.25 12.37 -14.13
N ALA A 181 18.21 12.04 -13.37
CA ALA A 181 18.21 10.89 -12.46
C ALA A 181 18.33 9.55 -13.21
N TYR A 182 17.60 9.35 -14.32
CA TYR A 182 17.65 8.14 -15.14
C TYR A 182 19.03 7.93 -15.78
N ILE A 183 19.63 9.00 -16.35
CA ILE A 183 21.00 8.93 -16.90
C ILE A 183 21.98 8.54 -15.80
N LYS A 184 21.86 9.15 -14.62
CA LYS A 184 22.77 8.91 -13.52
C LYS A 184 22.73 7.46 -13.02
N LEU A 185 21.54 6.89 -12.91
CA LEU A 185 21.36 5.50 -12.53
C LEU A 185 21.68 4.52 -13.67
N SER A 186 22.22 5.01 -14.80
CA SER A 186 22.55 4.22 -15.99
C SER A 186 21.34 3.43 -16.54
N LEU A 187 20.15 3.99 -16.40
CA LEU A 187 18.91 3.40 -16.88
C LEU A 187 18.64 3.89 -18.31
N GLU A 188 19.00 3.08 -19.31
CA GLU A 188 18.75 3.37 -20.73
C GLU A 188 17.23 3.28 -21.08
N GLY A 189 16.70 4.24 -21.87
CA GLY A 189 15.40 4.08 -22.56
C GLY A 189 14.31 5.15 -22.35
N ALA A 190 14.61 6.37 -21.89
CA ALA A 190 13.60 7.37 -21.49
C ALA A 190 13.28 8.48 -22.52
N ARG A 191 13.44 8.27 -23.83
CA ARG A 191 13.25 9.35 -24.83
C ARG A 191 11.86 9.42 -25.46
N ASP A 192 11.20 8.27 -25.70
CA ASP A 192 9.82 8.21 -26.20
C ASP A 192 9.18 6.89 -25.73
N ARG A 193 8.24 6.94 -24.78
CA ARG A 193 7.57 5.73 -24.28
C ARG A 193 6.18 5.63 -24.90
N LYS A 194 6.08 4.90 -26.02
CA LYS A 194 4.78 4.41 -26.52
C LYS A 194 4.52 3.03 -25.93
N LYS A 195 3.49 2.94 -25.08
CA LYS A 195 3.07 1.68 -24.45
C LYS A 195 1.65 1.37 -24.92
N ILE A 196 1.47 0.23 -25.58
CA ILE A 196 0.18 -0.27 -26.03
C ILE A 196 -0.16 -1.52 -25.24
N ILE A 197 -1.41 -1.60 -24.75
CA ILE A 197 -1.95 -2.81 -24.13
C ILE A 197 -3.17 -3.25 -24.93
N THR A 198 -3.24 -4.55 -25.23
CA THR A 198 -4.41 -5.16 -25.86
C THR A 198 -5.27 -5.79 -24.79
N ILE A 199 -6.52 -5.36 -24.69
CA ILE A 199 -7.55 -5.91 -23.82
C ILE A 199 -8.33 -6.95 -24.62
N PRO A 200 -8.28 -8.24 -24.28
CA PRO A 200 -9.02 -9.26 -24.99
C PRO A 200 -10.51 -9.20 -24.65
N LYS A 201 -11.35 -9.64 -25.59
CA LYS A 201 -12.77 -9.94 -25.33
C LYS A 201 -12.90 -10.88 -24.11
N GLY A 202 -13.83 -10.56 -23.21
CA GLY A 202 -14.09 -11.33 -22.00
C GLY A 202 -13.16 -11.00 -20.83
N CYS A 203 -12.26 -10.02 -20.97
CA CYS A 203 -11.40 -9.57 -19.87
C CYS A 203 -12.20 -8.85 -18.79
N ILE A 204 -12.00 -9.21 -17.52
CA ILE A 204 -12.52 -8.41 -16.40
C ILE A 204 -11.64 -7.17 -16.18
N LEU A 205 -12.27 -6.00 -16.08
CA LEU A 205 -11.60 -4.69 -15.99
C LEU A 205 -11.77 -4.05 -14.61
N ALA A 206 -12.92 -4.21 -13.99
CA ALA A 206 -13.22 -3.72 -12.65
C ALA A 206 -14.18 -4.69 -11.94
N PHE A 207 -14.24 -4.62 -10.61
CA PHE A 207 -15.11 -5.45 -9.80
C PHE A 207 -15.69 -4.71 -8.59
N LYS A 208 -16.78 -5.25 -8.02
CA LYS A 208 -17.33 -4.88 -6.72
C LYS A 208 -17.21 -6.07 -5.79
N ALA A 209 -16.81 -5.82 -4.55
CA ALA A 209 -16.67 -6.86 -3.54
C ALA A 209 -17.34 -6.45 -2.23
N LYS A 210 -17.95 -7.42 -1.55
CA LYS A 210 -18.52 -7.25 -0.20
C LYS A 210 -17.77 -8.11 0.80
N LYS A 211 -17.50 -7.54 1.98
CA LYS A 211 -16.83 -8.24 3.07
C LYS A 211 -17.72 -9.38 3.59
N LEU A 212 -17.13 -10.54 3.82
CA LEU A 212 -17.80 -11.68 4.46
C LEU A 212 -17.71 -11.57 5.97
N PHE A 213 -18.72 -12.10 6.65
CA PHE A 213 -18.74 -12.40 8.08
C PHE A 213 -18.85 -13.91 8.26
N ILE A 214 -17.95 -14.51 9.01
CA ILE A 214 -17.89 -15.96 9.24
C ILE A 214 -17.96 -16.22 10.75
N GLY A 215 -19.07 -16.80 11.19
CA GLY A 215 -19.27 -17.34 12.54
C GLY A 215 -18.99 -18.84 12.61
N GLU A 216 -19.25 -19.47 13.77
CA GLU A 216 -18.97 -20.90 14.00
C GLU A 216 -19.64 -21.85 12.99
N GLU A 217 -20.79 -21.48 12.42
CA GLU A 217 -21.44 -22.23 11.32
C GLU A 217 -22.20 -21.33 10.32
N THR A 218 -22.08 -20.02 10.44
CA THR A 218 -22.84 -19.05 9.63
C THR A 218 -21.90 -18.27 8.74
N VAL A 219 -22.35 -18.00 7.52
CA VAL A 219 -21.69 -17.07 6.60
C VAL A 219 -22.69 -15.99 6.22
N GLY A 220 -22.24 -14.74 6.29
CA GLY A 220 -23.03 -13.57 5.94
C GLY A 220 -22.22 -12.55 5.16
N ILE A 221 -22.90 -11.52 4.69
CA ILE A 221 -22.31 -10.43 3.93
C ILE A 221 -22.52 -9.11 4.68
N CYS A 222 -21.47 -8.32 4.81
CA CYS A 222 -21.58 -6.95 5.30
C CYS A 222 -22.06 -6.04 4.17
N TYR A 223 -23.25 -5.45 4.32
CA TYR A 223 -23.79 -4.52 3.33
C TYR A 223 -23.22 -3.10 3.47
N TYR A 224 -22.67 -2.76 4.63
CA TYR A 224 -22.11 -1.44 4.93
C TYR A 224 -20.58 -1.49 5.01
N SER A 225 -19.92 -0.59 4.27
CA SER A 225 -18.44 -0.48 4.21
C SER A 225 -17.81 -0.01 5.54
N THR A 226 -18.59 0.64 6.40
CA THR A 226 -18.14 1.20 7.69
C THR A 226 -18.13 0.18 8.83
N ASP A 227 -18.55 -1.06 8.57
CA ASP A 227 -18.54 -2.10 9.58
C ASP A 227 -17.10 -2.45 9.97
N LYS A 228 -16.73 -2.09 11.21
CA LYS A 228 -15.38 -2.25 11.77
C LYS A 228 -15.10 -3.68 12.23
N THR A 229 -16.08 -4.56 12.20
CA THR A 229 -15.89 -5.97 12.56
C THR A 229 -14.98 -6.66 11.53
N GLY A 230 -14.11 -7.56 11.97
CA GLY A 230 -13.36 -8.41 11.05
C GLY A 230 -14.27 -9.43 10.36
N THR A 231 -13.77 -10.12 9.34
CA THR A 231 -14.44 -11.32 8.81
C THR A 231 -14.58 -12.40 9.87
N PHE A 232 -13.60 -12.48 10.78
CA PHE A 232 -13.55 -13.41 11.90
C PHE A 232 -13.63 -12.65 13.22
N GLU A 233 -14.21 -13.27 14.24
CA GLU A 233 -14.13 -12.76 15.61
C GLU A 233 -12.67 -12.76 16.09
N ILE A 234 -12.26 -11.65 16.71
CA ILE A 234 -10.90 -11.47 17.23
C ILE A 234 -10.75 -12.35 18.47
N GLN A 235 -9.84 -13.32 18.41
CA GLN A 235 -9.42 -14.09 19.58
C GLN A 235 -8.14 -13.47 20.12
N PHE A 236 -8.20 -12.81 21.29
CA PHE A 236 -6.99 -12.34 21.95
C PHE A 236 -6.24 -13.52 22.58
N SER A 237 -4.95 -13.67 22.30
CA SER A 237 -4.10 -14.52 23.12
C SER A 237 -3.94 -13.87 24.51
N SER A 238 -3.84 -14.70 25.56
CA SER A 238 -3.73 -14.23 26.94
C SER A 238 -2.46 -13.38 27.19
N ALA A 239 -1.41 -13.56 26.38
CA ALA A 239 -0.16 -12.80 26.48
C ALA A 239 -0.32 -11.33 26.05
N SER A 240 -1.12 -11.05 25.01
CA SER A 240 -1.40 -9.69 24.53
C SER A 240 -2.25 -8.89 25.50
N ALA A 241 -3.10 -9.56 26.30
CA ALA A 241 -3.90 -8.94 27.34
C ALA A 241 -3.05 -8.44 28.52
N ASP A 242 -1.96 -9.13 28.86
CA ASP A 242 -1.08 -8.74 29.95
C ASP A 242 -0.14 -7.58 29.57
N PHE A 243 0.28 -7.49 28.30
CA PHE A 243 0.99 -6.31 27.77
C PHE A 243 0.10 -5.05 27.75
N LEU A 244 -1.17 -5.17 27.31
CA LEU A 244 -2.12 -4.06 27.35
C LEU A 244 -2.44 -3.61 28.78
N LYS A 245 -2.43 -4.53 29.75
CA LYS A 245 -2.51 -4.18 31.18
C LYS A 245 -1.27 -3.42 31.65
N ASP A 246 -0.06 -3.83 31.23
CA ASP A 246 1.19 -3.20 31.65
C ASP A 246 1.37 -1.79 31.03
N VAL A 247 1.02 -1.63 29.75
CA VAL A 247 0.95 -0.33 29.06
C VAL A 247 -0.14 0.55 29.69
N GLY A 248 -1.32 -0.02 29.98
CA GLY A 248 -2.41 0.67 30.68
C GLY A 248 -2.02 1.11 32.10
N MET A 249 -1.21 0.33 32.82
CA MET A 249 -0.66 0.69 34.12
C MET A 249 0.42 1.78 34.04
N LYS A 250 1.24 1.80 32.99
CA LYS A 250 2.20 2.89 32.71
C LYS A 250 1.50 4.21 32.39
N LEU A 251 0.41 4.19 31.62
CA LEU A 251 -0.39 5.38 31.30
C LEU A 251 -1.09 5.98 32.52
N LYS A 252 -1.56 5.15 33.47
CA LYS A 252 -2.09 5.61 34.77
C LYS A 252 -1.09 6.40 35.61
N ARG A 253 0.22 6.20 35.41
CA ARG A 253 1.28 6.89 36.17
C ARG A 253 1.67 8.27 35.59
N ILE A 254 1.28 8.57 34.34
CA ILE A 254 1.69 9.79 33.63
C ILE A 254 0.65 10.94 33.76
N GLY A 255 -0.52 10.66 34.35
CA GLY A 255 -1.44 11.68 34.83
C GLY A 255 -2.46 12.14 33.78
N ASP A 256 -3.60 11.45 33.75
CA ASP A 256 -4.91 12.10 33.85
C ASP A 256 -5.96 11.04 34.21
N ALA A 257 -6.52 11.17 35.42
CA ALA A 257 -7.45 10.20 35.97
C ALA A 257 -8.84 10.38 35.33
N THR A 258 -9.15 9.58 34.32
CA THR A 258 -10.54 9.22 34.03
C THR A 258 -10.72 7.72 34.23
N LYS A 259 -11.73 7.37 35.04
CA LYS A 259 -12.06 6.01 35.46
C LYS A 259 -12.34 5.14 34.25
N ILE A 260 -11.37 4.32 33.85
CA ILE A 260 -11.60 3.17 32.98
C ILE A 260 -12.16 2.07 33.88
N THR A 261 -13.49 1.98 33.95
CA THR A 261 -14.18 0.81 34.50
C THR A 261 -14.01 -0.36 33.54
N GLU A 262 -13.87 -1.57 34.09
CA GLU A 262 -13.52 -2.85 33.43
C GLU A 262 -14.51 -3.37 32.36
N ASN A 263 -15.26 -2.50 31.68
CA ASN A 263 -16.19 -2.89 30.63
C ASN A 263 -16.25 -1.91 29.46
N THR A 264 -15.16 -1.16 29.20
CA THR A 264 -15.12 -0.22 28.07
C THR A 264 -14.78 -0.93 26.76
N ASP A 265 -15.82 -1.04 25.93
CA ASP A 265 -15.82 -1.44 24.53
C ASP A 265 -14.63 -0.93 23.72
N PHE A 266 -14.20 -1.78 22.79
CA PHE A 266 -13.23 -1.54 21.70
C PHE A 266 -13.40 -0.19 20.97
N ASN A 267 -14.58 0.42 21.05
CA ASN A 267 -14.87 1.76 20.55
C ASN A 267 -13.99 2.86 21.17
N THR A 268 -13.49 2.68 22.40
CA THR A 268 -12.58 3.65 23.04
C THR A 268 -11.18 3.62 22.39
N PHE A 269 -10.70 2.45 21.97
CA PHE A 269 -9.45 2.31 21.21
C PHE A 269 -9.58 2.94 19.81
N VAL A 270 -10.75 2.82 19.17
CA VAL A 270 -10.99 3.40 17.84
C VAL A 270 -11.19 4.92 17.88
N SER A 271 -11.65 5.50 19.00
CA SER A 271 -11.64 6.97 19.16
C SER A 271 -10.23 7.57 19.24
N VAL A 272 -9.22 6.80 19.65
CA VAL A 272 -7.80 7.21 19.59
C VAL A 272 -7.32 7.32 18.12
N TRP A 273 -7.86 6.48 17.24
CA TRP A 273 -7.58 6.47 15.80
C TRP A 273 -8.26 7.59 15.00
N LYS A 274 -9.20 8.35 15.58
CA LYS A 274 -9.86 9.48 14.89
C LYS A 274 -8.99 10.76 14.81
N GLY A 275 -7.73 10.69 15.24
CA GLY A 275 -6.76 11.78 15.23
C GLY A 275 -5.72 11.71 14.12
N ASN A 276 -6.07 11.28 12.89
CA ASN A 276 -5.12 11.04 11.77
C ASN A 276 -4.10 12.18 11.50
N LYS A 277 -4.36 13.42 11.94
CA LYS A 277 -3.55 14.61 11.64
C LYS A 277 -2.37 14.84 12.60
N LYS A 278 -2.41 14.31 13.83
CA LYS A 278 -1.35 14.42 14.87
C LYS A 278 -0.63 13.09 15.13
N ASN A 279 -0.90 12.07 14.31
CA ASN A 279 -0.58 10.69 14.64
C ASN A 279 0.61 10.11 13.88
N LEU A 280 0.85 10.49 12.61
CA LEU A 280 1.88 9.80 11.82
C LEU A 280 3.28 9.85 12.46
N ARG A 281 3.77 11.04 12.83
CA ARG A 281 5.09 11.16 13.46
C ARG A 281 5.18 10.36 14.75
N ARG A 282 4.15 10.44 15.61
CA ARG A 282 4.10 9.71 16.88
C ARG A 282 4.00 8.21 16.69
N GLU A 283 3.17 7.76 15.76
CA GLU A 283 3.03 6.36 15.34
C GLU A 283 4.37 5.82 14.85
N VAL A 284 5.04 6.53 13.92
CA VAL A 284 6.37 6.15 13.43
C VAL A 284 7.42 6.13 14.55
N GLU A 285 7.39 7.11 15.47
CA GLU A 285 8.27 7.15 16.63
C GLU A 285 8.03 5.99 17.59
N GLU A 286 6.77 5.59 17.80
CA GLU A 286 6.35 4.46 18.64
C GLU A 286 6.74 3.11 18.03
N GLU A 287 6.42 2.89 16.75
CA GLU A 287 6.72 1.66 16.01
C GLU A 287 8.24 1.40 15.88
N TYR A 288 9.05 2.47 15.79
CA TYR A 288 10.51 2.35 15.69
C TYR A 288 11.27 2.51 17.01
N VAL A 289 10.59 2.57 18.16
CA VAL A 289 11.24 2.48 19.48
C VAL A 289 12.20 1.28 19.56
N PRO A 290 11.84 0.06 19.11
CA PRO A 290 12.72 -1.09 19.19
C PRO A 290 14.07 -0.85 18.52
N PHE A 291 14.07 -0.22 17.33
CA PHE A 291 15.31 0.11 16.62
C PHE A 291 16.14 1.18 17.32
N SER A 292 15.48 2.16 17.96
CA SER A 292 16.16 3.24 18.70
C SER A 292 16.94 2.75 19.92
N LEU A 293 16.47 1.66 20.55
CA LEU A 293 17.08 1.05 21.73
C LEU A 293 18.27 0.14 21.40
N MET A 294 18.50 -0.18 20.11
CA MET A 294 19.58 -1.05 19.68
C MET A 294 20.95 -0.36 19.70
N SER A 295 22.00 -1.18 19.92
CA SER A 295 23.39 -0.73 19.76
C SER A 295 23.66 -0.21 18.33
N LEU A 296 24.63 0.70 18.19
CA LEU A 296 25.03 1.25 16.89
C LEU A 296 25.44 0.17 15.89
N ASN A 297 26.13 -0.87 16.37
CA ASN A 297 26.54 -2.00 15.54
C ASN A 297 25.32 -2.75 15.00
N LEU A 298 24.33 -3.02 15.85
CA LEU A 298 23.12 -3.73 15.46
C LEU A 298 22.27 -2.88 14.50
N ARG A 299 22.13 -1.57 14.74
CA ARG A 299 21.48 -0.64 13.80
C ARG A 299 22.14 -0.66 12.43
N GLY A 300 23.48 -0.62 12.39
CA GLY A 300 24.25 -0.74 11.15
C GLY A 300 23.97 -2.05 10.41
N LYS A 301 23.90 -3.18 11.13
CA LYS A 301 23.54 -4.48 10.54
C LYS A 301 22.13 -4.48 9.94
N PHE A 302 21.14 -3.95 10.65
CA PHE A 302 19.77 -3.83 10.11
C PHE A 302 19.74 -2.96 8.85
N LEU A 303 20.41 -1.81 8.86
CA LEU A 303 20.50 -0.93 7.69
C LEU A 303 21.12 -1.66 6.48
N THR A 304 22.24 -2.37 6.69
CA THR A 304 22.88 -3.13 5.60
C THR A 304 21.94 -4.19 5.03
N ASN A 305 21.26 -4.95 5.88
CA ASN A 305 20.30 -5.95 5.43
C ASN A 305 19.09 -5.34 4.71
N PHE A 306 18.56 -4.21 5.18
CA PHE A 306 17.49 -3.50 4.49
C PHE A 306 17.92 -2.97 3.13
N VAL A 307 19.15 -2.47 2.99
CA VAL A 307 19.70 -2.07 1.69
C VAL A 307 19.83 -3.26 0.74
N VAL A 308 20.25 -4.43 1.23
CA VAL A 308 20.27 -5.67 0.43
C VAL A 308 18.85 -6.08 0.02
N LEU A 309 17.88 -5.99 0.93
CA LEU A 309 16.48 -6.30 0.65
C LEU A 309 15.87 -5.36 -0.40
N MET A 310 16.12 -4.06 -0.28
CA MET A 310 15.66 -3.05 -1.26
C MET A 310 16.19 -3.32 -2.68
N LYS A 311 17.36 -3.98 -2.80
CA LYS A 311 17.93 -4.39 -4.10
C LYS A 311 17.29 -5.68 -4.65
N LYS A 312 16.55 -6.43 -3.84
CA LYS A 312 15.95 -7.74 -4.16
C LYS A 312 14.45 -7.72 -3.87
N SER A 313 13.70 -7.06 -4.76
CA SER A 313 12.26 -6.85 -4.61
C SER A 313 11.45 -8.15 -4.52
N ASP A 314 11.93 -9.24 -5.14
CA ASP A 314 11.34 -10.58 -5.09
C ASP A 314 11.34 -11.20 -3.68
N LEU A 315 12.27 -10.79 -2.81
CA LEU A 315 12.41 -11.33 -1.46
C LEU A 315 11.68 -10.51 -0.41
N LEU A 316 11.28 -9.27 -0.73
CA LEU A 316 10.56 -8.38 0.17
C LEU A 316 9.19 -8.98 0.55
N GLU A 317 8.40 -9.38 -0.44
CA GLU A 317 7.08 -10.00 -0.22
C GLU A 317 7.20 -11.32 0.56
N LYS A 318 8.21 -12.14 0.24
CA LYS A 318 8.49 -13.41 0.94
C LYS A 318 8.76 -13.17 2.43
N LEU A 319 9.64 -12.22 2.76
CA LEU A 319 9.98 -11.90 4.15
C LEU A 319 8.79 -11.31 4.89
N GLN A 320 8.04 -10.40 4.25
CA GLN A 320 6.84 -9.80 4.83
C GLN A 320 5.83 -10.89 5.22
N LEU A 321 5.57 -11.85 4.34
CA LEU A 321 4.67 -12.96 4.61
C LEU A 321 5.14 -13.84 5.77
N GLN A 322 6.44 -14.16 5.83
CA GLN A 322 6.99 -14.95 6.94
C GLN A 322 6.89 -14.21 8.28
N LEU A 323 7.17 -12.90 8.32
CA LEU A 323 7.03 -12.10 9.52
C LEU A 323 5.57 -12.08 10.00
N GLU A 324 4.62 -11.87 9.10
CA GLU A 324 3.19 -11.91 9.43
C GLU A 324 2.76 -13.28 10.00
N GLN A 325 3.26 -14.38 9.42
CA GLN A 325 2.97 -15.73 9.90
C GLN A 325 3.55 -16.00 11.29
N VAL A 326 4.81 -15.63 11.51
CA VAL A 326 5.53 -15.87 12.76
C VAL A 326 5.02 -14.99 13.90
N LEU A 327 4.61 -13.74 13.61
CA LEU A 327 4.00 -12.85 14.60
C LEU A 327 2.63 -13.34 15.06
N GLU A 328 1.86 -13.95 14.16
CA GLU A 328 0.54 -14.48 14.49
C GLU A 328 0.59 -15.79 15.27
N ASP A 329 1.52 -16.69 14.93
CA ASP A 329 1.71 -17.94 15.67
C ASP A 329 3.19 -18.37 15.63
N PRO A 330 3.95 -17.95 16.64
CA PRO A 330 5.36 -18.27 16.75
C PRO A 330 5.63 -19.73 17.12
N GLU A 331 4.62 -20.52 17.51
CA GLU A 331 4.80 -21.95 17.81
C GLU A 331 4.80 -22.79 16.54
N GLN A 332 3.92 -22.45 15.58
CA GLN A 332 3.81 -23.18 14.32
C GLN A 332 4.82 -22.70 13.27
N PHE A 333 5.08 -21.40 13.20
CA PHE A 333 5.91 -20.82 12.15
C PHE A 333 7.29 -20.42 12.66
N ARG A 334 8.30 -20.62 11.82
CA ARG A 334 9.66 -20.17 12.06
C ARG A 334 10.08 -19.23 10.97
N LEU A 335 10.76 -18.16 11.37
CA LEU A 335 11.41 -17.27 10.45
C LEU A 335 12.64 -17.98 9.90
N ASN A 336 12.60 -18.34 8.61
CA ASN A 336 13.70 -19.04 7.94
C ASN A 336 13.72 -18.66 6.45
N MET A 337 14.70 -17.86 6.06
CA MET A 337 15.02 -17.55 4.67
C MET A 337 16.23 -18.41 4.27
N ASP A 338 16.08 -19.22 3.22
CA ASP A 338 17.15 -20.09 2.71
C ASP A 338 18.31 -19.27 2.10
N GLU A 339 18.04 -18.00 1.78
CA GLU A 339 18.97 -17.06 1.19
C GLU A 339 20.05 -16.63 2.20
N SER A 340 21.28 -17.09 1.98
CA SER A 340 22.43 -16.85 2.87
C SER A 340 22.69 -15.37 3.22
N GLU A 341 22.32 -14.44 2.34
CA GLU A 341 22.49 -13.00 2.54
C GLU A 341 21.57 -12.42 3.61
N PHE A 342 20.46 -13.09 3.93
CA PHE A 342 19.51 -12.66 4.97
C PHE A 342 19.68 -13.43 6.26
N LYS A 343 20.61 -14.38 6.33
CA LYS A 343 20.89 -15.14 7.55
C LYS A 343 21.17 -14.20 8.73
N ASP A 344 22.00 -13.18 8.50
CA ASP A 344 22.28 -12.17 9.50
C ASP A 344 21.02 -11.43 9.95
N LEU A 345 20.10 -11.09 9.04
CA LEU A 345 18.83 -10.46 9.39
C LEU A 345 17.96 -11.40 10.24
N MET A 346 17.86 -12.68 9.86
CA MET A 346 17.06 -13.67 10.58
C MET A 346 17.61 -13.89 12.00
N ASP A 347 18.93 -14.04 12.11
CA ASP A 347 19.63 -14.20 13.39
C ASP A 347 19.42 -12.98 14.31
N ASN A 348 19.35 -11.76 13.75
CA ASN A 348 19.11 -10.54 14.53
C ASN A 348 17.63 -10.31 14.88
N LEU A 349 16.69 -11.00 14.21
CA LEU A 349 15.26 -10.98 14.53
C LEU A 349 14.87 -12.05 15.55
N GLN A 350 15.78 -12.96 15.88
CA GLN A 350 15.55 -14.06 16.80
C GLN A 350 16.40 -13.92 18.08
N ASP A 351 15.91 -14.46 19.18
CA ASP A 351 16.66 -14.58 20.42
C ASP A 351 17.63 -15.78 20.38
N VAL A 352 18.42 -15.96 21.45
CA VAL A 352 19.40 -17.06 21.55
C VAL A 352 18.76 -18.47 21.53
N LYS A 353 17.43 -18.58 21.69
CA LYS A 353 16.67 -19.83 21.61
C LYS A 353 16.00 -19.99 20.24
N GLY A 354 16.17 -19.04 19.32
CA GLY A 354 15.52 -19.02 18.02
C GLY A 354 14.08 -18.55 18.04
N ALA A 355 13.59 -17.99 19.16
CA ALA A 355 12.26 -17.39 19.23
C ALA A 355 12.28 -15.99 18.62
N ILE A 356 11.21 -15.60 17.94
CA ILE A 356 11.11 -14.27 17.33
C ILE A 356 11.13 -13.17 18.41
N VAL A 357 11.91 -12.12 18.18
CA VAL A 357 11.82 -10.89 18.97
C VAL A 357 10.69 -10.06 18.37
N THR A 358 9.50 -10.21 18.93
CA THR A 358 8.24 -9.65 18.41
C THR A 358 8.36 -8.18 18.06
N GLU A 359 8.94 -7.36 18.94
CA GLU A 359 9.03 -5.91 18.75
C GLU A 359 9.92 -5.53 17.55
N LEU A 360 11.01 -6.28 17.31
CA LEU A 360 11.87 -6.06 16.14
C LEU A 360 11.22 -6.56 14.86
N ALA A 361 10.47 -7.66 14.94
CA ALA A 361 9.73 -8.21 13.81
C ALA A 361 8.58 -7.30 13.38
N GLU A 362 7.83 -6.71 14.32
CA GLU A 362 6.79 -5.72 14.06
C GLU A 362 7.37 -4.44 13.43
N ALA A 363 8.44 -3.88 14.02
CA ALA A 363 9.12 -2.71 13.46
C ALA A 363 9.69 -2.98 12.05
N THR A 364 10.22 -4.18 11.82
CA THR A 364 10.69 -4.60 10.49
C THR A 364 9.53 -4.71 9.51
N LEU A 365 8.44 -5.36 9.90
CA LEU A 365 7.25 -5.51 9.07
C LEU A 365 6.66 -4.14 8.70
N TYR A 366 6.62 -3.20 9.63
CA TYR A 366 6.17 -1.82 9.41
C TYR A 366 7.01 -1.09 8.35
N PHE A 367 8.33 -1.28 8.39
CA PHE A 367 9.23 -0.76 7.35
C PHE A 367 8.99 -1.41 5.98
N LEU A 368 8.81 -2.74 5.91
CA LEU A 368 8.52 -3.43 4.65
C LEU A 368 7.20 -2.96 4.03
N GLN A 369 6.18 -2.76 4.86
CA GLN A 369 4.89 -2.21 4.43
C GLN A 369 5.03 -0.79 3.87
N ALA A 370 5.98 0.02 4.37
CA ALA A 370 6.26 1.33 3.79
C ALA A 370 6.93 1.22 2.42
N LEU A 371 7.85 0.26 2.23
CA LEU A 371 8.49 0.02 0.94
C LEU A 371 7.51 -0.48 -0.12
N ASP A 372 6.52 -1.31 0.25
CA ASP A 372 5.47 -1.81 -0.66
C ASP A 372 4.65 -0.67 -1.31
N GLU A 373 4.57 0.50 -0.66
CA GLU A 373 3.86 1.68 -1.17
C GLU A 373 4.71 2.54 -2.12
N LEU A 374 5.99 2.23 -2.27
CA LEU A 374 6.94 2.98 -3.10
C LEU A 374 7.14 2.29 -4.44
N THR A 375 7.41 3.07 -5.49
CA THR A 375 7.77 2.49 -6.78
C THR A 375 9.19 1.90 -6.73
N GLU A 376 9.48 0.95 -7.61
CA GLU A 376 10.83 0.39 -7.75
C GLU A 376 11.89 1.48 -7.96
N PHE A 377 11.54 2.53 -8.72
CA PHE A 377 12.41 3.68 -8.94
C PHE A 377 12.64 4.49 -7.66
N GLN A 378 11.61 4.70 -6.82
CA GLN A 378 11.78 5.33 -5.52
C GLN A 378 12.66 4.50 -4.58
N ILE A 379 12.51 3.18 -4.57
CA ILE A 379 13.37 2.28 -3.77
C ILE A 379 14.83 2.39 -4.23
N MET A 380 15.09 2.44 -5.54
CA MET A 380 16.44 2.69 -6.09
C MET A 380 17.01 4.04 -5.64
N LEU A 381 16.21 5.10 -5.71
CA LEU A 381 16.62 6.43 -5.25
C LEU A 381 16.85 6.47 -3.73
N LEU A 382 16.12 5.69 -2.93
CA LEU A 382 16.37 5.53 -1.49
C LEU A 382 17.72 4.86 -1.23
N ILE A 383 18.07 3.81 -1.98
CA ILE A 383 19.40 3.18 -1.89
C ILE A 383 20.50 4.20 -2.20
N GLU A 384 20.36 4.96 -3.29
CA GLU A 384 21.31 6.03 -3.65
C GLU A 384 21.40 7.09 -2.54
N SER A 385 20.27 7.42 -1.91
CA SER A 385 20.20 8.40 -0.82
C SER A 385 20.93 7.94 0.44
N VAL A 386 20.89 6.63 0.74
CA VAL A 386 21.69 6.02 1.81
C VAL A 386 23.19 6.14 1.52
N GLU A 387 23.60 5.82 0.29
CA GLU A 387 25.00 5.88 -0.14
C GLU A 387 25.55 7.32 -0.08
N LYS A 388 24.76 8.30 -0.52
CA LYS A 388 25.09 9.73 -0.47
C LYS A 388 24.95 10.37 0.92
N LYS A 389 24.35 9.68 1.89
CA LYS A 389 24.08 10.19 3.25
C LYS A 389 23.20 11.45 3.26
N ILE A 390 22.17 11.46 2.42
CA ILE A 390 21.23 12.60 2.30
C ILE A 390 19.85 12.31 2.91
N VAL A 391 19.67 11.13 3.52
CA VAL A 391 18.38 10.66 4.06
C VAL A 391 17.83 11.61 5.13
N SER A 392 18.68 12.14 6.02
CA SER A 392 18.24 13.06 7.08
C SER A 392 17.63 14.34 6.51
N GLN A 393 18.23 14.88 5.45
CA GLN A 393 17.78 16.08 4.75
C GLN A 393 16.45 15.80 4.03
N GLN A 394 16.34 14.65 3.39
CA GLN A 394 15.10 14.19 2.74
C GLN A 394 13.97 13.99 3.75
N LEU A 395 14.24 13.36 4.90
CA LEU A 395 13.28 13.16 5.98
C LEU A 395 12.75 14.50 6.51
N ASN A 396 13.62 15.48 6.70
CA ASN A 396 13.23 16.82 7.14
C ASN A 396 12.36 17.55 6.11
N LEU A 397 12.73 17.46 4.82
CA LEU A 397 11.93 18.03 3.74
C LEU A 397 10.55 17.37 3.66
N VAL A 398 10.49 16.04 3.55
CA VAL A 398 9.22 15.30 3.45
C VAL A 398 8.36 15.53 4.69
N GLY A 399 8.95 15.52 5.89
CA GLY A 399 8.26 15.86 7.13
C GLY A 399 7.69 17.29 7.11
N GLY A 400 8.47 18.27 6.65
CA GLY A 400 8.02 19.65 6.50
C GLY A 400 6.89 19.81 5.47
N ILE A 401 6.94 19.05 4.37
CA ILE A 401 5.88 19.02 3.36
C ILE A 401 4.58 18.45 3.97
N LEU A 402 4.67 17.30 4.65
CA LEU A 402 3.53 16.66 5.32
C LEU A 402 2.94 17.60 6.37
N ASP A 403 3.78 18.31 7.13
CA ASP A 403 3.33 19.31 8.06
C ASP A 403 2.54 20.42 7.33
N LYS A 404 3.07 21.01 6.26
CA LYS A 404 2.34 22.06 5.54
C LYS A 404 1.01 21.57 4.95
N TYR A 405 0.99 20.35 4.43
CA TYR A 405 -0.18 19.74 3.80
C TYR A 405 -1.28 19.37 4.83
N PHE A 406 -0.93 18.63 5.88
CA PHE A 406 -1.90 18.19 6.90
C PHE A 406 -2.38 19.31 7.82
N TRP A 407 -1.53 20.30 8.11
CA TRP A 407 -1.87 21.38 9.04
C TRP A 407 -2.57 22.57 8.39
N ASN A 408 -2.29 22.86 7.12
CA ASN A 408 -2.84 24.06 6.46
C ASN A 408 -3.88 23.75 5.38
N GLU A 409 -4.09 22.49 5.01
CA GLU A 409 -4.97 22.04 3.91
C GLU A 409 -4.69 22.78 2.59
N LYS A 410 -3.48 23.32 2.44
CA LYS A 410 -3.04 24.01 1.24
C LYS A 410 -2.45 22.98 0.29
N GLN A 411 -2.99 22.95 -0.92
CA GLN A 411 -2.40 22.18 -2.02
C GLN A 411 -0.99 22.67 -2.33
N ASN A 412 -0.70 23.97 -2.13
CA ASN A 412 0.62 24.54 -2.33
C ASN A 412 1.40 24.68 -1.02
N PHE A 413 2.68 24.37 -1.06
CA PHE A 413 3.56 24.45 0.11
C PHE A 413 4.84 25.24 -0.16
N THR A 414 5.46 25.65 0.93
CA THR A 414 6.80 26.26 0.97
C THR A 414 7.50 25.72 2.21
N VAL A 415 8.65 25.08 2.00
CA VAL A 415 9.46 24.44 3.04
C VAL A 415 10.89 24.92 2.90
N GLU A 416 11.49 25.32 4.02
CA GLU A 416 12.91 25.66 4.07
C GLU A 416 13.73 24.38 4.25
N ILE A 417 14.81 24.25 3.47
CA ILE A 417 15.73 23.12 3.51
C ILE A 417 17.14 23.60 3.79
N GLN A 418 17.96 22.70 4.32
CA GLN A 418 19.40 22.88 4.32
C GLN A 418 19.91 22.87 2.87
N GLN A 419 20.97 23.63 2.60
CA GLN A 419 21.51 23.77 1.26
C GLN A 419 22.07 22.42 0.78
N LEU A 420 21.41 21.83 -0.20
CA LEU A 420 21.85 20.60 -0.88
C LEU A 420 22.64 20.98 -2.15
N PRO A 421 23.76 20.33 -2.46
CA PRO A 421 24.35 20.35 -3.79
C PRO A 421 23.31 20.00 -4.87
N GLU A 422 23.50 20.50 -6.10
CA GLU A 422 22.58 20.21 -7.22
C GLU A 422 22.41 18.70 -7.44
N GLU A 423 23.51 17.95 -7.30
CA GLU A 423 23.54 16.50 -7.46
C GLU A 423 22.70 15.72 -6.42
N GLU A 424 22.61 16.23 -5.19
CA GLU A 424 21.81 15.64 -4.11
C GLU A 424 20.33 16.05 -4.22
N TRP A 425 20.08 17.24 -4.78
CA TRP A 425 18.75 17.70 -5.12
C TRP A 425 18.14 16.89 -6.26
N ASP A 426 18.90 16.55 -7.29
CA ASP A 426 18.37 15.75 -8.41
C ASP A 426 17.79 14.41 -7.92
N THR A 427 18.47 13.72 -6.99
CA THR A 427 17.94 12.50 -6.36
C THR A 427 16.72 12.79 -5.47
N THR A 428 16.77 13.85 -4.66
CA THR A 428 15.70 14.20 -3.72
C THR A 428 14.42 14.66 -4.42
N GLY A 429 14.56 15.51 -5.44
CA GLY A 429 13.47 15.99 -6.28
C GLY A 429 12.83 14.83 -7.02
N ALA A 430 13.62 13.96 -7.66
CA ALA A 430 13.08 12.77 -8.34
C ALA A 430 12.35 11.83 -7.37
N LEU A 431 12.87 11.62 -6.15
CA LEU A 431 12.26 10.75 -5.14
C LEU A 431 10.86 11.24 -4.74
N ILE A 432 10.66 12.55 -4.66
CA ILE A 432 9.40 13.19 -4.28
C ILE A 432 8.46 13.31 -5.48
N GLU A 433 8.93 13.77 -6.65
CA GLU A 433 8.08 13.95 -7.84
C GLU A 433 7.61 12.64 -8.48
N GLU A 434 8.30 11.52 -8.23
CA GLU A 434 7.81 10.19 -8.65
C GLU A 434 6.46 9.85 -7.98
N ILE A 435 6.13 10.49 -6.85
CA ILE A 435 4.79 10.43 -6.27
C ILE A 435 3.83 11.19 -7.18
N SER A 436 2.93 10.44 -7.81
CA SER A 436 1.91 10.99 -8.70
C SER A 436 1.12 12.11 -8.02
N GLY A 437 1.12 13.30 -8.62
CA GLY A 437 0.37 14.45 -8.11
C GLY A 437 1.17 15.38 -7.19
N ILE A 438 2.48 15.19 -7.09
CA ILE A 438 3.39 16.12 -6.41
C ILE A 438 4.31 16.80 -7.43
N SER A 439 4.53 18.10 -7.25
CA SER A 439 5.55 18.86 -7.99
C SER A 439 6.41 19.64 -7.00
N VAL A 440 7.72 19.70 -7.24
CA VAL A 440 8.65 20.45 -6.39
C VAL A 440 9.59 21.31 -7.22
N GLN A 441 9.77 22.55 -6.77
CA GLN A 441 10.72 23.49 -7.32
C GLN A 441 11.61 24.01 -6.20
N ARG A 442 12.92 23.96 -6.41
CA ARG A 442 13.91 24.51 -5.49
C ARG A 442 14.39 25.88 -5.96
N SER A 443 14.37 26.85 -5.06
CA SER A 443 15.04 28.14 -5.20
C SER A 443 15.92 28.36 -3.97
N GLY A 444 17.24 28.18 -4.14
CA GLY A 444 18.19 28.24 -3.03
C GLY A 444 17.86 27.23 -1.92
N CYS A 445 17.62 27.74 -0.71
CA CYS A 445 17.25 26.95 0.47
C CYS A 445 15.74 26.78 0.64
N THR A 446 14.94 27.10 -0.38
CA THR A 446 13.48 27.03 -0.31
C THR A 446 12.96 26.05 -1.35
N VAL A 447 12.06 25.17 -0.94
CA VAL A 447 11.31 24.27 -1.83
C VAL A 447 9.85 24.70 -1.83
N THR A 448 9.34 25.00 -3.01
CA THR A 448 7.93 25.30 -3.26
C THR A 448 7.31 24.21 -4.12
N GLY A 449 6.03 23.92 -3.95
CA GLY A 449 5.41 22.85 -4.72
C GLY A 449 3.92 22.77 -4.52
N SER A 450 3.31 21.79 -5.19
CA SER A 450 1.89 21.45 -5.05
C SER A 450 1.67 19.96 -4.81
N ILE A 451 0.57 19.60 -4.14
CA ILE A 451 0.16 18.23 -3.81
C ILE A 451 -1.32 18.07 -4.11
N LEU A 452 -1.64 17.06 -4.91
CA LEU A 452 -3.01 16.61 -5.13
C LEU A 452 -3.51 15.71 -3.98
N PRO A 453 -4.81 15.78 -3.60
CA PRO A 453 -5.34 15.08 -2.43
C PRO A 453 -5.05 13.57 -2.36
N ASP A 454 -5.09 12.90 -3.51
CA ASP A 454 -4.91 11.45 -3.66
C ASP A 454 -3.46 10.98 -3.39
N SER A 455 -2.49 11.88 -3.27
CA SER A 455 -1.05 11.59 -3.24
C SER A 455 -0.46 11.43 -1.83
N SER A 456 -1.25 11.71 -0.79
CA SER A 456 -0.79 11.82 0.61
C SER A 456 -0.38 10.47 1.24
N SER A 457 -0.93 9.35 0.76
CA SER A 457 -0.59 8.00 1.23
C SER A 457 0.87 7.65 0.92
N ASN A 458 1.28 7.78 -0.34
CA ASN A 458 2.64 7.47 -0.80
C ASN A 458 3.68 8.41 -0.16
N LEU A 459 3.35 9.69 0.04
CA LEU A 459 4.23 10.63 0.73
C LEU A 459 4.42 10.25 2.21
N SER A 460 3.38 9.73 2.86
CA SER A 460 3.45 9.24 4.24
C SER A 460 4.26 7.95 4.35
N ALA A 461 4.10 7.04 3.40
CA ALA A 461 4.94 5.82 3.33
C ALA A 461 6.42 6.16 3.07
N LEU A 462 6.70 7.12 2.18
CA LEU A 462 8.06 7.63 1.97
C LEU A 462 8.65 8.20 3.26
N TYR A 463 7.87 8.96 4.04
CA TYR A 463 8.29 9.45 5.35
C TYR A 463 8.63 8.32 6.33
N VAL A 464 7.79 7.28 6.39
CA VAL A 464 8.00 6.09 7.25
C VAL A 464 9.31 5.37 6.88
N ALA A 465 9.55 5.17 5.58
CA ALA A 465 10.77 4.53 5.09
C ALA A 465 12.02 5.38 5.40
N LEU A 466 11.98 6.68 5.09
CA LEU A 466 13.07 7.62 5.38
C LEU A 466 13.38 7.69 6.88
N PHE A 467 12.36 7.64 7.75
CA PHE A 467 12.56 7.68 9.20
C PHE A 467 13.32 6.45 9.71
N ALA A 468 12.95 5.25 9.26
CA ALA A 468 13.65 4.03 9.63
C ALA A 468 15.12 4.08 9.21
N ILE A 469 15.37 4.48 7.96
CA ILE A 469 16.71 4.56 7.38
C ILE A 469 17.55 5.61 8.11
N ASP A 470 16.98 6.79 8.40
CA ASP A 470 17.64 7.84 9.18
C ASP A 470 18.01 7.36 10.59
N LEU A 471 17.07 6.71 11.29
CA LEU A 471 17.28 6.17 12.62
C LEU A 471 18.42 5.12 12.67
N LEU A 472 18.44 4.23 11.68
CA LEU A 472 19.43 3.15 11.58
C LEU A 472 20.79 3.67 11.08
N SER A 473 20.83 4.76 10.31
CA SER A 473 22.06 5.36 9.78
C SER A 473 22.77 6.33 10.74
N LYS A 474 22.05 6.85 11.76
CA LYS A 474 22.62 7.70 12.81
C LYS A 474 23.70 6.98 13.61
N LYS A 475 24.97 7.32 13.32
CA LYS A 475 26.08 7.20 14.27
C LYS A 475 25.79 8.16 15.42
N SER A 476 25.78 7.73 16.69
CA SER A 476 25.49 8.67 17.78
C SER A 476 26.52 9.80 17.82
N PHE A 477 26.03 10.98 18.22
CA PHE A 477 26.72 12.24 18.49
C PHE A 477 28.13 12.12 19.08
#